data_AF-A0A0P6S737-F1
#
_entry.id   AF-A0A0P6S737-F1
#
_cell.length_a   1.000
_cell.length_b   1.000
_cell.length_c   1.000
_cell.angle_alpha   90.00
_cell.angle_beta   90.00
_cell.angle_gamma   90.00
#
_symmetry.space_group_name_H-M   'P 1'
#
loop_
_entity.id
_entity.type
_entity.pdbx_description
1 polymer ?
#
loop_
_entity_poly.entity_id
_entity_poly.type
_entity_poly.pdbx_seq_one_letter_code
_entity_poly.pdbx_strand_id
1 'polypeptide(L)' 'MVITGKKVFKMVYFANLIFHILFIGYQISQSVNISGGYLAIAASSISSMTLIMMLTKDKEE' A
#
# COMPACT_ATOMS: atom_id res chain seq x y z
N MET A 1 -14.56 -14.21 -15.91
CA MET A 1 -13.69 -13.03 -15.77
C MET A 1 -12.28 -13.52 -15.50
N VAL A 2 -11.32 -13.29 -16.41
CA VAL A 2 -9.93 -13.75 -16.20
C VAL A 2 -9.25 -12.81 -15.21
N ILE A 3 -8.84 -13.34 -14.06
CA ILE A 3 -8.06 -12.61 -13.06
C ILE A 3 -6.60 -12.68 -13.51
N THR A 4 -6.05 -11.55 -13.95
CA THR A 4 -4.64 -11.43 -14.32
C THR A 4 -3.81 -10.97 -13.13
N GLY A 5 -2.53 -11.33 -13.10
CA GLY A 5 -1.61 -10.88 -12.03
C GLY A 5 -1.64 -9.36 -11.82
N LYS A 6 -1.74 -8.57 -12.90
CA LYS A 6 -1.88 -7.11 -12.85
C LYS A 6 -3.13 -6.64 -12.08
N LYS A 7 -4.28 -7.29 -12.28
CA LYS A 7 -5.51 -6.98 -11.52
C LYS A 7 -5.36 -7.33 -10.03
N VAL A 8 -4.72 -8.46 -9.71
CA VAL A 8 -4.45 -8.86 -8.32
C VAL A 8 -3.51 -7.85 -7.66
N PHE A 9 -2.41 -7.48 -8.30
CA PHE A 9 -1.47 -6.48 -7.79
C PHE A 9 -2.13 -5.12 -7.54
N LYS A 10 -2.99 -4.66 -8.45
CA LYS A 10 -3.74 -3.41 -8.26
C LYS A 10 -4.64 -3.48 -7.02
N MET A 11 -5.34 -4.60 -6.81
CA MET A 11 -6.17 -4.79 -5.61
C MET A 11 -5.32 -4.83 -4.33
N VAL A 12 -4.21 -5.55 -4.34
CA VAL A 12 -3.27 -5.63 -3.20
C VAL A 12 -2.71 -4.26 -2.85
N TYR A 13 -2.36 -3.45 -3.85
CA TYR A 13 -1.90 -2.07 -3.64
C TYR A 13 -2.93 -1.21 -2.93
N PHE A 14 -4.19 -1.24 -3.38
CA PHE A 14 -5.27 -0.49 -2.73
C PHE A 14 -5.52 -0.98 -1.30
N ALA A 15 -5.51 -2.30 -1.07
CA ALA A 15 -5.66 -2.86 0.27
C ALA A 15 -4.52 -2.43 1.21
N ASN A 16 -3.28 -2.42 0.72
CA ASN A 16 -2.10 -1.98 1.47
C ASN A 16 -2.19 -0.51 1.88
N LEU A 17 -2.62 0.36 0.96
CA LEU A 17 -2.81 1.78 1.24
C LEU A 17 -3.87 2.02 2.32
N ILE A 18 -5.03 1.36 2.17
CA ILE A 18 -6.13 1.44 3.13
C ILE A 18 -5.69 0.94 4.51
N PHE A 19 -4.98 -0.18 4.56
CA PHE A 19 -4.48 -0.74 5.82
C PHE A 19 -3.60 0.25 6.58
N HIS A 20 -2.59 0.83 5.92
CA HIS A 20 -1.68 1.76 6.59
C HIS A 20 -2.39 3.03 7.08
N ILE A 21 -3.33 3.58 6.30
CA ILE A 21 -4.14 4.74 6.70
C ILE A 21 -4.98 4.41 7.94
N LEU A 22 -5.70 3.28 7.93
CA LEU A 22 -6.54 2.87 9.05
C LEU A 22 -5.72 2.60 10.31
N PHE A 23 -4.57 1.94 10.18
CA PHE A 23 -3.71 1.66 11.32
C PHE A 23 -3.14 2.95 11.93
N ILE A 24 -2.69 3.89 11.11
CA ILE A 24 -2.22 5.21 11.58
C ILE A 24 -3.37 5.94 12.29
N GLY A 25 -4.56 5.99 11.68
CA GLY A 25 -5.74 6.62 12.28
C GLY A 25 -6.13 5.98 13.60
N TYR A 26 -6.06 4.66 13.70
CA TYR A 26 -6.32 3.92 14.94
C TYR A 26 -5.31 4.25 16.04
N GLN A 27 -4.01 4.26 15.73
CA GLN A 27 -2.97 4.61 16.70
C GLN A 27 -3.13 6.05 17.21
N ILE A 28 -3.45 6.98 16.31
CA ILE A 28 -3.76 8.38 16.67
C ILE A 28 -4.99 8.43 17.58
N SER A 29 -6.07 7.70 17.25
CA SER A 29 -7.29 7.65 18.06
C SER A 29 -7.06 7.11 19.47
N GLN A 30 -6.08 6.22 19.64
CA GLN A 30 -5.72 5.67 20.96
C GLN A 30 -4.64 6.48 21.67
N SER A 31 -4.20 7.61 21.12
CA SER A 31 -3.05 8.39 21.64
C SER A 31 -1.77 7.55 21.80
N VAL A 32 -1.64 6.48 21.02
CA VAL A 32 -0.46 5.62 21.02
C VAL A 32 0.55 6.22 20.06
N ASN A 33 1.79 6.36 20.53
CA ASN A 33 2.86 6.89 19.72
C ASN A 33 3.17 5.91 18.57
N ILE A 34 3.18 6.42 17.35
CA ILE A 34 3.52 5.61 16.19
C ILE A 34 5.03 5.46 16.15
N SER A 35 5.52 4.23 16.28
CA SER A 35 6.95 3.95 16.17
C SER A 35 7.51 4.46 14.84
N GLY A 36 8.62 5.19 14.89
CA GLY A 36 9.33 5.64 13.68
C GLY A 36 9.72 4.48 12.76
N GLY A 37 9.99 3.29 13.32
CA GLY A 37 10.23 2.08 12.54
C GLY A 37 9.01 1.64 11.72
N TYR A 38 7.80 1.75 12.29
CA TYR A 38 6.57 1.46 11.54
C TYR A 38 6.35 2.46 10.40
N LEU A 39 6.60 3.75 10.61
CA LEU A 39 6.48 4.76 9.55
C LEU A 39 7.46 4.49 8.39
N ALA A 40 8.69 4.10 8.69
CA ALA A 40 9.67 3.73 7.67
C ALA A 40 9.24 2.49 6.86
N ILE A 41 8.66 1.48 7.53
CA ILE A 41 8.12 0.29 6.88
C ILE A 41 6.91 0.64 6.00
N ALA A 42 5.98 1.46 6.49
CA ALA A 42 4.83 1.91 5.72
C ALA A 42 5.24 2.72 4.48
N ALA A 43 6.18 3.66 4.64
CA ALA A 43 6.68 4.47 3.54
C ALA A 43 7.41 3.63 2.48
N SER A 44 8.27 2.69 2.89
CA SER A 44 8.96 1.79 1.96
C SER A 44 7.98 0.85 1.23
N SER A 45 7.03 0.26 1.95
CA SER A 45 5.96 -0.59 1.40
C SER A 45 5.15 0.14 0.32
N ILE A 46 4.66 1.35 0.62
CA ILE A 46 3.88 2.16 -0.33
C ILE A 46 4.74 2.54 -1.55
N SER A 47 5.98 2.96 -1.32
CA SER A 47 6.91 3.35 -2.39
C SER A 47 7.20 2.19 -3.35
N SER A 48 7.52 1.00 -2.81
CA SER A 48 7.79 -0.19 -3.61
C SER A 48 6.59 -0.62 -4.43
N MET A 49 5.38 -0.64 -3.84
CA MET A 49 4.19 -1.01 -4.61
C MET A 49 3.82 0.05 -5.66
N THR A 50 4.03 1.33 -5.37
CA THR A 50 3.82 2.42 -6.34
C THR A 50 4.75 2.27 -7.55
N LEU A 51 6.03 1.93 -7.31
CA LEU A 51 6.99 1.66 -8.37
C LEU A 51 6.54 0.48 -9.26
N ILE A 52 6.12 -0.63 -8.63
CA ILE A 52 5.59 -1.79 -9.36
C ILE A 52 4.35 -1.41 -10.18
N MET A 53 3.46 -0.58 -9.61
CA MET A 53 2.27 -0.10 -10.31
C MET A 53 2.65 0.74 -11.54
N MET A 54 3.62 1.65 -11.43
CA MET A 54 4.11 2.45 -12.56
C MET A 54 4.69 1.56 -13.65
N LEU A 55 5.57 0.62 -13.29
CA LEU A 55 6.21 -0.31 -14.25
C LEU A 55 5.23 -1.27 -14.92
N THR A 56 4.07 -1.54 -14.31
CA THR A 56 3.05 -2.43 -14.86
C THR A 56 1.92 -1.68 -15.57
N LYS A 57 1.85 -0.35 -15.46
CA LYS A 57 0.82 0.49 -16.08
C LYS A 57 0.95 0.54 -17.60
N ASP A 58 2.18 0.63 -18.13
CA ASP A 58 2.45 0.83 -19.57
C ASP A 58 2.25 -0.41 -20.46
N LYS A 59 1.94 -1.57 -19.88
CA LYS A 59 1.62 -2.80 -20.65
C LYS A 59 0.13 -2.92 -21.03
N GLU A 60 -0.54 -1.78 -21.23
CA GLU A 60 -1.88 -1.72 -21.82
C GLU A 60 -1.73 -1.26 -23.28
N GLU A 61 -1.25 -2.17 -24.14
CA GLU A 61 -1.60 -2.21 -25.57
C GLU A 61 -2.83 -3.10 -25.75
#